data_AF-A0A6S6S4U7-F1
#
_entry.id   AF-A0A6S6S4U7-F1
#
_cell.length_a   1.000
_cell.length_b   1.000
_cell.length_c   1.000
_cell.angle_alpha   90.00
_cell.angle_beta   90.00
_cell.angle_gamma   90.00
#
_symmetry.space_group_name_H-M   'P 1'
#
loop_
_entity.id
_entity.type
_entity.pdbx_description
1 polymer ?
#
loop_
_entity_poly.entity_id
_entity_poly.type
_entity_poly.pdbx_seq_one_letter_code
_entity_poly.pdbx_strand_id
1 'polypeptide(L)'
;MTIETIKNQKKENFKNGLIGFLEEYQSAKNNPSSFNRHSDNCGNQARKVAEAFCRYIILNSDKPDGQKLNEIEGTLGTLHEKVTRSSNVYIDESREREVLKTRLNRILDIGNEASHDNNILTTQYDLDEIKNNLLYFSEYLFGQDYIDNITSNNVNNASTSTLDNSLEDIEESKITIKLGEDTTFKDSVKKIKNSTIRIG
;
A
#
# COMPACT_ATOMS: atom_id res chain seq x y z
N MET A 1 14.63 24.77 -7.98
CA MET A 1 14.40 23.58 -7.13
C MET A 1 15.28 22.45 -7.67
N THR A 2 16.03 21.73 -6.84
CA THR A 2 16.93 20.65 -7.31
C THR A 2 16.15 19.35 -7.52
N ILE A 3 16.69 18.42 -8.32
CA ILE A 3 16.12 17.07 -8.47
C ILE A 3 15.96 16.38 -7.12
N GLU A 4 16.92 16.56 -6.22
CA GLU A 4 16.88 15.97 -4.89
C GLU A 4 15.72 16.53 -4.05
N THR A 5 15.45 17.83 -4.12
CA THR A 5 14.27 18.42 -3.48
C THR A 5 12.98 17.83 -4.03
N ILE A 6 12.89 17.63 -5.35
CA ILE A 6 11.69 17.06 -6.00
C ILE A 6 11.52 15.59 -5.62
N LYS A 7 12.59 14.80 -5.58
CA LYS A 7 12.58 13.40 -5.10
C LYS A 7 12.01 13.31 -3.69
N ASN A 8 12.49 14.14 -2.78
CA ASN A 8 12.02 14.16 -1.40
C ASN A 8 10.55 14.59 -1.31
N GLN A 9 10.13 15.57 -2.10
CA GLN A 9 8.71 15.93 -2.18
C GLN A 9 7.84 14.75 -2.67
N LYS A 10 8.29 13.98 -3.68
CA LYS A 10 7.52 12.81 -4.17
C LYS A 10 7.50 11.67 -3.14
N LYS A 11 8.59 11.46 -2.38
CA LYS A 11 8.59 10.55 -1.22
C LYS A 11 7.54 10.96 -0.18
N GLU A 12 7.49 12.23 0.20
CA GLU A 12 6.50 12.70 1.19
C GLU A 12 5.06 12.62 0.66
N ASN A 13 4.84 12.92 -0.62
CA ASN A 13 3.52 12.71 -1.24
C ASN A 13 3.10 11.24 -1.20
N PHE A 14 4.02 10.30 -1.43
CA PHE A 14 3.76 8.87 -1.30
C PHE A 14 3.34 8.53 0.13
N LYS A 15 4.12 8.96 1.14
CA LYS A 15 3.83 8.68 2.56
C LYS A 15 2.47 9.23 2.98
N ASN A 16 2.17 10.47 2.63
CA ASN A 16 0.90 11.11 2.98
C ASN A 16 -0.28 10.41 2.31
N GLY A 17 -0.14 10.01 1.04
CA GLY A 17 -1.16 9.22 0.35
C GLY A 17 -1.37 7.85 0.99
N LEU A 18 -0.29 7.19 1.43
CA LEU A 18 -0.36 5.88 2.06
C LEU A 18 -1.06 5.95 3.43
N ILE A 19 -0.71 6.93 4.25
CA ILE A 19 -1.39 7.17 5.53
C ILE A 19 -2.87 7.42 5.29
N GLY A 20 -3.21 8.33 4.38
CA GLY A 20 -4.61 8.61 4.04
C GLY A 20 -5.35 7.38 3.51
N PHE A 21 -4.69 6.51 2.73
CA PHE A 21 -5.27 5.24 2.31
C PHE A 21 -5.56 4.32 3.52
N LEU A 22 -4.60 4.18 4.43
CA LEU A 22 -4.74 3.28 5.59
C LEU A 22 -5.85 3.76 6.54
N GLU A 23 -5.99 5.06 6.74
CA GLU A 23 -7.06 5.66 7.55
C GLU A 23 -8.45 5.41 6.94
N GLU A 24 -8.59 5.61 5.62
CA GLU A 24 -9.84 5.34 4.90
C GLU A 24 -10.15 3.84 4.85
N TYR A 25 -9.13 3.00 4.71
CA TYR A 25 -9.25 1.54 4.73
C TYR A 25 -9.80 1.05 6.08
N GLN A 26 -9.27 1.56 7.20
CA GLN A 26 -9.79 1.22 8.52
C GLN A 26 -11.22 1.73 8.70
N SER A 27 -11.52 2.93 8.19
CA SER A 27 -12.87 3.50 8.24
C SER A 27 -13.88 2.68 7.45
N ALA A 28 -13.52 2.21 6.25
CA ALA A 28 -14.34 1.30 5.43
C ALA A 28 -14.61 -0.02 6.17
N LYS A 29 -13.58 -0.60 6.78
CA LYS A 29 -13.67 -1.87 7.51
C LYS A 29 -14.57 -1.78 8.74
N ASN A 30 -14.49 -0.66 9.46
CA ASN A 30 -15.19 -0.49 10.74
C ASN A 30 -16.60 0.11 10.59
N ASN A 31 -16.90 0.78 9.47
CA ASN A 31 -18.18 1.46 9.26
C ASN A 31 -18.89 0.99 7.97
N PRO A 32 -19.55 -0.19 7.98
CA PRO A 32 -20.22 -0.76 6.80
C PRO A 32 -21.28 0.16 6.18
N SER A 33 -21.97 0.98 6.98
CA SER A 33 -22.98 1.94 6.51
C SER A 33 -22.42 3.05 5.62
N SER A 34 -21.13 3.33 5.73
CA SER A 34 -20.40 4.34 4.96
C SER A 34 -19.31 3.74 4.07
N PHE A 35 -19.36 2.42 3.86
CA PHE A 35 -18.33 1.67 3.14
C PHE A 35 -18.03 2.30 1.77
N ASN A 36 -19.05 2.59 0.97
CA ASN A 36 -18.87 3.13 -0.39
C ASN A 36 -18.07 4.44 -0.40
N ARG A 37 -18.37 5.35 0.54
CA ARG A 37 -17.63 6.62 0.65
C ARG A 37 -16.17 6.37 0.99
N HIS A 38 -15.91 5.49 1.96
CA HIS A 38 -14.55 5.19 2.39
C HIS A 38 -13.78 4.38 1.34
N SER A 39 -14.42 3.49 0.59
CA SER A 39 -13.81 2.77 -0.53
C SER A 39 -13.44 3.71 -1.69
N ASP A 40 -14.29 4.70 -1.99
CA ASP A 40 -13.98 5.71 -3.02
C ASP A 40 -12.79 6.56 -2.61
N ASN A 41 -12.75 6.96 -1.33
CA ASN A 41 -11.60 7.66 -0.78
C ASN A 41 -10.34 6.79 -0.79
N CYS A 42 -10.43 5.49 -0.51
CA CYS A 42 -9.32 4.55 -0.67
C CYS A 42 -8.79 4.56 -2.11
N GLY A 43 -9.67 4.46 -3.12
CA GLY A 43 -9.29 4.53 -4.53
C GLY A 43 -8.57 5.84 -4.87
N ASN A 44 -9.08 6.97 -4.37
CA ASN A 44 -8.45 8.29 -4.54
C ASN A 44 -7.03 8.36 -3.94
N GLN A 45 -6.85 7.84 -2.73
CA GLN A 45 -5.54 7.83 -2.07
C GLN A 45 -4.57 6.86 -2.75
N ALA A 46 -5.03 5.67 -3.12
CA ALA A 46 -4.22 4.68 -3.84
C ALA A 46 -3.67 5.23 -5.16
N ARG A 47 -4.48 5.98 -5.92
CA ARG A 47 -4.04 6.66 -7.15
C ARG A 47 -2.94 7.70 -6.88
N LYS A 48 -3.06 8.50 -5.81
CA LYS A 48 -2.02 9.46 -5.40
C LYS A 48 -0.71 8.74 -5.04
N VAL A 49 -0.80 7.64 -4.30
CA VAL A 49 0.39 6.83 -3.92
C VAL A 49 1.05 6.24 -5.17
N ALA A 50 0.28 5.63 -6.07
CA ALA A 50 0.79 5.07 -7.32
C ALA A 50 1.44 6.15 -8.21
N GLU A 51 0.88 7.35 -8.25
CA GLU A 51 1.45 8.46 -9.02
C GLU A 51 2.78 8.93 -8.43
N ALA A 52 2.82 9.12 -7.11
CA ALA A 52 4.03 9.50 -6.41
C ALA A 52 5.14 8.44 -6.58
N PHE A 53 4.76 7.15 -6.51
CA PHE A 53 5.66 6.03 -6.78
C PHE A 53 6.26 6.10 -8.18
N CYS A 54 5.42 6.21 -9.22
CA CYS A 54 5.90 6.26 -10.60
C CYS A 54 6.85 7.44 -10.84
N ARG A 55 6.51 8.63 -10.32
CA ARG A 55 7.39 9.81 -10.41
C ARG A 55 8.71 9.58 -9.70
N TYR A 56 8.70 8.94 -8.53
CA TYR A 56 9.92 8.63 -7.80
C TYR A 56 10.82 7.65 -8.58
N ILE A 57 10.26 6.60 -9.17
CA ILE A 57 11.01 5.66 -10.02
C ILE A 57 11.69 6.40 -11.19
N ILE A 58 10.95 7.26 -11.90
CA ILE A 58 11.49 8.04 -13.02
C ILE A 58 12.66 8.93 -12.56
N LEU A 59 12.50 9.63 -11.44
CA LEU A 59 13.53 10.52 -10.89
C LEU A 59 14.80 9.78 -10.46
N ASN A 60 14.73 8.49 -10.12
CA ASN A 60 15.88 7.70 -9.68
C ASN A 60 16.59 6.93 -10.80
N SER A 61 16.12 7.01 -12.03
CA SER A 61 16.87 6.44 -13.16
C SER A 61 18.18 7.16 -13.46
N ASP A 62 18.97 6.58 -14.35
CA ASP A 62 20.22 7.14 -14.85
C ASP A 62 20.04 8.20 -15.94
N LYS A 63 18.80 8.61 -16.22
CA LYS A 63 18.52 9.64 -17.22
C LYS A 63 19.07 11.01 -16.80
N PRO A 64 19.41 11.89 -17.76
CA PRO A 64 19.75 13.27 -17.47
C PRO A 64 18.61 14.00 -16.75
N ASP A 65 18.96 14.90 -15.83
CA ASP A 65 17.98 15.63 -15.00
C ASP A 65 16.90 16.35 -15.80
N GLY A 66 17.26 16.99 -16.91
CA GLY A 66 16.29 17.63 -17.81
C GLY A 66 15.26 16.66 -18.39
N GLN A 67 15.66 15.42 -18.71
CA GLN A 67 14.74 14.39 -19.19
C GLN A 67 13.85 13.88 -18.06
N LYS A 68 14.41 13.65 -16.86
CA LYS A 68 13.64 13.23 -15.68
C LYS A 68 12.50 14.20 -15.38
N LEU A 69 12.78 15.50 -15.40
CA LEU A 69 11.77 16.54 -15.13
C LEU A 69 10.64 16.52 -16.16
N ASN A 70 10.96 16.39 -17.45
CA ASN A 70 9.94 16.30 -18.49
C ASN A 70 9.12 15.00 -18.38
N GLU A 71 9.76 13.90 -17.99
CA GLU A 71 9.13 12.59 -17.93
C GLU A 71 8.24 12.40 -16.69
N ILE A 72 8.47 13.13 -15.60
CA ILE A 72 7.56 13.09 -14.47
C ILE A 72 6.25 13.84 -14.71
N GLU A 73 6.13 14.65 -15.76
CA GLU A 73 4.88 15.34 -16.09
C GLU A 73 3.83 14.36 -16.66
N GLY A 74 2.55 14.64 -16.36
CA GLY A 74 1.39 13.88 -16.85
C GLY A 74 0.55 13.21 -15.76
N THR A 75 -0.47 12.48 -16.21
CA THR A 75 -1.41 11.71 -15.37
C THR A 75 -0.82 10.38 -14.93
N LEU A 76 -1.44 9.73 -13.94
CA LEU A 76 -1.05 8.38 -13.50
C LEU A 76 -0.97 7.38 -14.66
N GLY A 77 -1.93 7.37 -15.59
CA GLY A 77 -1.88 6.47 -16.76
C GLY A 77 -0.64 6.68 -17.62
N THR A 78 -0.28 7.95 -17.87
CA THR A 78 0.94 8.29 -18.64
C THR A 78 2.21 7.86 -17.91
N LEU A 79 2.26 8.07 -16.58
CA LEU A 79 3.41 7.71 -15.75
C LEU A 79 3.57 6.20 -15.60
N HIS A 80 2.44 5.48 -15.47
CA HIS A 80 2.39 4.03 -15.44
C HIS A 80 2.97 3.44 -16.73
N GLU A 81 2.53 3.92 -17.90
CA GLU A 81 3.10 3.45 -19.17
C GLU A 81 4.61 3.69 -19.27
N LYS A 82 5.09 4.84 -18.79
CA LYS A 82 6.53 5.14 -18.79
C LYS A 82 7.29 4.12 -17.93
N VAL A 83 6.86 3.88 -16.69
CA VAL A 83 7.54 2.99 -15.73
C VAL A 83 7.46 1.51 -16.12
N THR A 84 6.36 1.08 -16.73
CA THR A 84 6.08 -0.34 -16.97
C THR A 84 6.36 -0.84 -18.38
N ARG A 85 6.61 0.07 -19.35
CA ARG A 85 7.05 -0.33 -20.69
C ARG A 85 8.42 -1.00 -20.64
N SER A 86 8.49 -2.19 -21.24
CA SER A 86 9.70 -3.02 -21.33
C SER A 86 10.90 -2.34 -22.01
N SER A 87 10.66 -1.30 -22.80
CA SER A 87 11.71 -0.53 -23.49
C SER A 87 12.37 0.54 -22.63
N ASN A 88 11.82 0.87 -21.45
CA ASN A 88 12.35 1.90 -20.56
C ASN A 88 12.89 1.27 -19.27
N VAL A 89 14.21 1.25 -19.14
CA VAL A 89 14.89 0.61 -18.00
C VAL A 89 14.99 1.63 -16.85
N TYR A 90 13.90 1.83 -16.12
CA TYR A 90 13.95 2.49 -14.80
C TYR A 90 14.24 1.49 -13.67
N ILE A 91 14.05 0.19 -13.95
CA ILE A 91 14.27 -0.97 -13.09
C ILE A 91 15.05 -1.98 -13.93
N ASP A 92 16.28 -2.32 -13.54
CA ASP A 92 17.16 -3.18 -14.34
C ASP A 92 16.68 -4.64 -14.35
N GLU A 93 16.08 -5.10 -13.26
CA GLU A 93 15.62 -6.48 -13.13
C GLU A 93 14.27 -6.71 -13.82
N SER A 94 14.28 -7.57 -14.85
CA SER A 94 13.06 -7.93 -15.60
C SER A 94 11.96 -8.52 -14.73
N ARG A 95 12.31 -9.28 -13.69
CA ARG A 95 11.33 -9.90 -12.80
C ARG A 95 10.67 -8.87 -11.89
N GLU A 96 11.46 -7.98 -11.32
CA GLU A 96 10.97 -6.91 -10.45
C GLU A 96 10.06 -5.94 -11.19
N ARG A 97 10.44 -5.57 -12.42
CA ARG A 97 9.60 -4.76 -13.31
C ARG A 97 8.23 -5.39 -13.56
N GLU A 98 8.15 -6.69 -13.87
CA GLU A 98 6.86 -7.36 -14.10
C GLU A 98 6.00 -7.44 -12.82
N VAL A 99 6.62 -7.61 -11.65
CA VAL A 99 5.91 -7.54 -10.36
C VAL A 99 5.33 -6.15 -10.15
N LEU A 100 6.15 -5.10 -10.27
CA LEU A 100 5.71 -3.71 -10.08
C LEU A 100 4.62 -3.32 -11.07
N LYS A 101 4.75 -3.72 -12.34
CA LYS A 101 3.72 -3.54 -13.37
C LYS A 101 2.41 -4.22 -12.99
N THR A 102 2.45 -5.48 -12.57
CA THR A 102 1.25 -6.22 -12.17
C THR A 102 0.54 -5.51 -11.02
N ARG A 103 1.29 -5.07 -10.01
CA ARG A 103 0.72 -4.37 -8.85
C ARG A 103 0.16 -2.99 -9.20
N LEU A 104 0.86 -2.22 -10.04
CA LEU A 104 0.37 -0.93 -10.53
C LEU A 104 -0.91 -1.07 -11.35
N ASN A 105 -0.99 -2.08 -12.23
CA ASN A 105 -2.21 -2.40 -12.95
C ASN A 105 -3.38 -2.68 -12.00
N ARG A 106 -3.17 -3.47 -10.94
CA ARG A 106 -4.22 -3.74 -9.94
C ARG A 106 -4.72 -2.48 -9.24
N ILE A 107 -3.83 -1.57 -8.89
CA ILE A 107 -4.23 -0.29 -8.29
C ILE A 107 -4.95 0.59 -9.31
N LEU A 108 -4.58 0.53 -10.59
CA LEU A 108 -5.25 1.27 -11.66
C LEU A 108 -6.64 0.71 -11.97
N ASP A 109 -6.76 -0.61 -12.06
CA ASP A 109 -8.02 -1.29 -12.33
C ASP A 109 -9.02 -0.98 -11.20
N ILE A 110 -8.67 -1.31 -9.96
CA ILE A 110 -9.54 -1.13 -8.80
C ILE A 110 -9.69 0.35 -8.41
N GLY A 111 -8.61 1.13 -8.48
CA GLY A 111 -8.59 2.54 -8.07
C GLY A 111 -9.23 3.50 -9.07
N ASN A 112 -9.32 3.14 -10.36
CA ASN A 112 -10.11 3.91 -11.35
C ASN A 112 -11.57 3.49 -11.38
N GLU A 113 -11.91 2.24 -11.04
CA GLU A 113 -13.30 1.77 -10.93
C GLU A 113 -14.10 2.59 -9.90
N ALA A 114 -13.44 3.07 -8.83
CA ALA A 114 -14.00 3.99 -7.86
C ALA A 114 -14.19 5.44 -8.36
N SER A 115 -13.76 5.78 -9.58
CA SER A 115 -13.58 7.18 -9.99
C SER A 115 -14.65 7.77 -10.91
N HIS A 116 -15.33 7.02 -11.79
CA HIS A 116 -16.49 7.52 -12.58
C HIS A 116 -17.26 6.36 -13.26
N ASP A 117 -18.60 6.47 -13.31
CA ASP A 117 -19.57 5.80 -14.20
C ASP A 117 -19.67 4.26 -14.29
N ASN A 118 -18.84 3.50 -13.58
CA ASN A 118 -19.02 2.05 -13.50
C ASN A 118 -19.82 1.66 -12.24
N ASN A 119 -20.97 1.01 -12.42
CA ASN A 119 -21.80 0.41 -11.35
C ASN A 119 -21.09 -0.77 -10.61
N ILE A 120 -19.77 -0.88 -10.71
CA ILE A 120 -18.97 -1.91 -10.06
C ILE A 120 -18.61 -1.38 -8.68
N LEU A 121 -19.15 -2.03 -7.64
CA LEU A 121 -18.86 -1.68 -6.26
C LEU A 121 -17.54 -2.32 -5.84
N THR A 122 -16.56 -1.50 -5.51
CA THR A 122 -15.33 -1.92 -4.81
C THR A 122 -15.71 -2.77 -3.61
N THR A 123 -15.07 -3.92 -3.41
CA THR A 123 -15.31 -4.78 -2.24
C THR A 123 -14.20 -4.63 -1.20
N GLN A 124 -14.44 -5.14 0.01
CA GLN A 124 -13.39 -5.18 1.04
C GLN A 124 -12.17 -6.02 0.60
N TYR A 125 -12.38 -7.05 -0.23
CA TYR A 125 -11.31 -7.86 -0.82
C TYR A 125 -10.44 -7.01 -1.76
N ASP A 126 -11.06 -6.17 -2.59
CA ASP A 126 -10.33 -5.27 -3.49
C ASP A 126 -9.49 -4.25 -2.71
N LEU A 127 -10.05 -3.73 -1.61
CA LEU A 127 -9.31 -2.85 -0.69
C LEU A 127 -8.11 -3.56 -0.03
N ASP A 128 -8.26 -4.84 0.33
CA ASP A 128 -7.15 -5.65 0.86
C ASP A 128 -6.06 -5.88 -0.19
N GLU A 129 -6.43 -6.12 -1.44
CA GLU A 129 -5.49 -6.27 -2.55
C GLU A 129 -4.73 -4.97 -2.81
N ILE A 130 -5.42 -3.82 -2.85
CA ILE A 130 -4.77 -2.51 -2.95
C ILE A 130 -3.80 -2.31 -1.79
N LYS A 131 -4.24 -2.52 -0.54
CA LYS A 131 -3.40 -2.35 0.65
C LYS A 131 -2.10 -3.13 0.52
N ASN A 132 -2.19 -4.41 0.15
CA ASN A 132 -1.01 -5.27 -0.01
C ASN A 132 -0.07 -4.77 -1.12
N ASN A 133 -0.61 -4.23 -2.21
CA ASN A 133 0.19 -3.62 -3.27
C ASN A 133 0.89 -2.33 -2.82
N LEU A 134 0.21 -1.47 -2.06
CA LEU A 134 0.79 -0.24 -1.52
C LEU A 134 1.87 -0.52 -0.47
N LEU A 135 1.67 -1.54 0.38
CA LEU A 135 2.68 -1.97 1.35
C LEU A 135 3.93 -2.51 0.64
N TYR A 136 3.77 -3.26 -0.45
CA TYR A 136 4.90 -3.69 -1.27
C TYR A 136 5.71 -2.51 -1.83
N PHE A 137 5.04 -1.49 -2.38
CA PHE A 137 5.74 -0.28 -2.86
C PHE A 137 6.44 0.47 -1.73
N SER A 138 5.83 0.47 -0.55
CA SER A 138 6.38 1.12 0.64
C SER A 138 7.65 0.42 1.12
N GLU A 139 7.65 -0.92 1.13
CA GLU A 139 8.82 -1.74 1.46
C GLU A 139 9.94 -1.50 0.44
N TYR A 140 9.60 -1.47 -0.84
CA TYR A 140 10.54 -1.17 -1.92
C TYR A 140 11.22 0.22 -1.74
N LEU A 141 10.47 1.23 -1.30
CA LEU A 141 10.99 2.61 -1.18
C LEU A 141 11.69 2.93 0.14
N PHE A 142 11.26 2.29 1.23
CA PHE A 142 11.63 2.69 2.60
C PHE A 142 12.12 1.54 3.47
N GLY A 143 12.02 0.29 3.01
CA GLY A 143 12.36 -0.91 3.77
C GLY A 143 11.28 -1.33 4.77
N GLN A 144 11.47 -2.52 5.35
CA GLN A 144 10.51 -3.15 6.27
C GLN A 144 10.30 -2.37 7.57
N ASP A 145 11.35 -1.75 8.12
CA ASP A 145 11.26 -0.97 9.36
C ASP A 145 10.23 0.16 9.27
N TYR A 146 10.09 0.77 8.08
CA TYR A 146 9.08 1.79 7.85
C TYR A 146 7.66 1.19 7.89
N ILE A 147 7.46 0.01 7.29
CA ILE A 147 6.18 -0.71 7.28
C ILE A 147 5.73 -1.05 8.69
N ASP A 148 6.64 -1.61 9.50
CA ASP A 148 6.33 -2.04 10.86
C ASP A 148 5.87 -0.84 11.72
N ASN A 149 6.51 0.31 11.54
CA ASN A 149 6.14 1.55 12.23
C ASN A 149 4.74 2.06 11.83
N ILE A 150 4.43 2.14 10.53
CA ILE A 150 3.14 2.71 10.08
C ILE A 150 1.96 1.75 10.29
N THR A 151 2.20 0.45 10.30
CA THR A 151 1.15 -0.55 10.56
C THR A 151 0.84 -0.64 12.05
N SER A 152 1.86 -0.59 12.92
CA SER A 152 1.68 -0.57 14.38
C SER A 152 0.95 0.68 14.87
N ASN A 153 1.27 1.86 14.31
CA ASN A 153 0.62 3.11 14.71
C ASN A 153 -0.85 3.21 14.27
N ASN A 154 -1.22 2.60 13.14
CA ASN A 154 -2.61 2.57 12.68
C ASN A 154 -3.50 1.60 13.49
N VAL A 155 -2.92 0.61 14.17
CA VAL A 155 -3.66 -0.25 15.10
C VAL A 155 -3.98 0.49 16.40
N ASN A 156 -3.09 1.36 16.87
CA ASN A 156 -3.26 2.09 18.13
C ASN A 156 -4.30 3.23 18.02
N ASN A 157 -4.42 3.89 16.86
CA ASN A 157 -5.43 4.95 16.67
C ASN A 157 -6.85 4.43 16.45
N ALA A 158 -7.02 3.16 16.07
CA ALA A 158 -8.34 2.53 15.94
C ALA A 158 -8.98 2.18 17.30
N SER A 159 -8.19 2.20 18.38
CA SER A 159 -8.67 1.88 19.74
C SER A 159 -9.07 3.10 20.57
N THR A 160 -8.92 4.32 20.05
CA THR A 160 -9.13 5.57 20.81
C THR A 160 -10.39 6.35 20.42
N SER A 161 -11.24 5.88 19.49
CA SER A 161 -12.41 6.65 19.03
C SER A 161 -13.74 6.30 19.71
N THR A 162 -13.75 5.58 20.84
CA THR A 162 -14.93 5.46 21.71
C THR A 162 -14.53 5.38 23.18
N LEU A 163 -14.11 6.50 23.75
CA LEU A 163 -14.19 6.72 25.20
C LEU A 163 -14.82 8.09 25.41
N ASP A 164 -16.14 8.03 25.59
CA ASP A 164 -16.93 9.10 26.18
C ASP A 164 -16.32 9.44 27.55
N ASN A 165 -16.10 10.73 27.79
CA ASN A 165 -15.42 11.20 28.99
C ASN A 165 -16.36 11.11 30.19
N SER A 166 -16.28 10.02 30.94
CA SER A 166 -16.62 9.99 32.36
C SER A 166 -15.42 9.45 33.14
N LEU A 167 -14.54 10.38 33.54
CA LEU A 167 -13.50 10.13 34.54
C LEU A 167 -14.18 9.97 35.90
N GLU A 168 -14.24 8.76 36.41
CA GLU A 168 -14.18 8.48 37.85
C GLU A 168 -13.81 7.01 38.08
N ASP A 169 -12.65 6.82 38.73
CA ASP A 169 -12.13 5.65 39.44
C ASP A 169 -12.07 4.29 38.75
N ILE A 170 -10.86 3.91 38.28
CA ILE A 170 -10.47 2.50 38.19
C ILE A 170 -9.02 2.33 38.71
N GLU A 171 -8.91 1.61 39.82
CA GLU A 171 -7.69 1.15 40.48
C GLU A 171 -6.75 0.37 39.55
N GLU A 172 -5.44 0.47 39.84
CA GLU A 172 -4.36 -0.27 39.20
C GLU A 172 -4.63 -1.79 39.17
N SER A 173 -5.15 -2.27 38.04
CA SER A 173 -5.22 -3.68 37.73
C SER A 173 -4.03 -4.05 36.87
N LYS A 174 -3.02 -4.73 37.45
CA LYS A 174 -1.91 -5.34 36.71
C LYS A 174 -2.44 -6.32 35.66
N ILE A 175 -2.46 -5.92 34.40
CA ILE A 175 -2.73 -6.82 33.28
C ILE A 175 -1.48 -7.67 33.05
N THR A 176 -1.55 -8.94 33.44
CA THR A 176 -0.60 -9.96 33.00
C THR A 176 -1.09 -10.51 31.66
N ILE A 177 -0.45 -10.13 30.56
CA ILE A 177 -0.74 -10.68 29.23
C ILE A 177 -0.11 -12.09 29.16
N LYS A 178 -0.95 -13.13 29.23
CA LYS A 178 -0.55 -14.47 28.79
C LYS A 178 -0.58 -14.49 27.27
N LEU A 179 0.60 -14.53 26.65
CA LEU A 179 0.76 -14.88 25.24
C LEU A 179 0.25 -16.33 25.07
N GLY A 180 -0.91 -16.49 24.44
CA GLY A 180 -1.35 -17.79 23.96
C GLY A 180 -0.45 -18.21 22.80
N GLU A 181 0.25 -19.33 22.96
CA GLU A 181 0.91 -20.02 21.85
C GLU A 181 -0.17 -20.54 20.89
N ASP A 182 -0.51 -19.76 19.86
CA ASP A 182 -1.35 -20.26 18.77
C ASP A 182 -0.48 -20.89 17.68
N THR A 183 -0.66 -22.19 17.53
CA THR A 183 0.27 -23.17 16.95
C THR A 183 0.04 -23.45 15.47
N THR A 184 -0.72 -22.61 14.77
CA THR A 184 -1.26 -22.93 13.44
C THR A 184 -0.29 -22.71 12.26
N PHE A 185 0.87 -22.09 12.45
CA PHE A 185 1.86 -21.91 11.37
C PHE A 185 2.86 -23.07 11.23
N LYS A 186 3.10 -23.86 12.29
CA LYS A 186 4.09 -24.96 12.26
C LYS A 186 3.57 -26.26 11.62
N ASP A 187 2.26 -26.48 11.60
CA ASP A 187 1.68 -27.71 11.02
C ASP A 187 1.53 -27.67 9.50
N SER A 188 1.40 -26.47 8.91
CA SER A 188 1.37 -26.28 7.45
C SER A 188 2.72 -26.55 6.78
N VAL A 189 3.83 -26.39 7.51
CA VAL A 189 5.19 -26.61 7.00
C VAL A 189 5.62 -28.09 7.09
N LYS A 190 4.98 -28.90 7.94
CA LYS A 190 5.26 -30.35 8.04
C LYS A 190 4.59 -31.19 6.95
N LYS A 191 3.49 -30.73 6.35
CA LYS A 191 2.79 -31.48 5.28
C LYS A 191 3.47 -31.44 3.91
N ILE A 192 4.42 -30.52 3.69
CA ILE A 192 5.14 -30.40 2.39
C ILE A 192 6.38 -31.32 2.33
N LYS A 193 6.85 -31.85 3.46
CA LYS A 193 8.05 -32.71 3.51
C LYS A 193 7.80 -34.22 3.33
N ASN A 194 6.55 -34.68 3.20
CA ASN A 194 6.24 -36.13 3.06
C ASN A 194 5.66 -36.55 1.70
N SER A 195 5.64 -35.67 0.70
CA SER A 195 5.27 -36.05 -0.67
C SER A 195 6.48 -36.71 -1.36
N THR A 196 6.71 -37.99 -1.06
CA THR A 196 7.64 -38.82 -1.84
C THR A 196 7.05 -38.96 -3.25
N ILE A 197 7.71 -38.37 -4.25
CA ILE A 197 7.44 -38.62 -5.66
C ILE A 197 7.80 -40.08 -5.94
N ARG A 198 6.79 -40.93 -6.19
CA ARG A 198 7.00 -42.24 -6.84
C ARG A 198 6.98 -42.00 -8.34
N ILE A 199 8.13 -42.19 -8.98
CA ILE A 199 8.24 -42.32 -10.43
C ILE A 199 7.98 -43.79 -10.74
N GLY A 200 6.93 -44.05 -11.51
CA GLY A 200 6.63 -45.32 -12.16
C GLY A 200 6.37 -45.06 -13.63
#